data_AF-A0A535UEN2-F1
#
_entry.id   AF-A0A535UEN2-F1
#
_cell.length_a   1.000
_cell.length_b   1.000
_cell.length_c   1.000
_cell.angle_alpha   90.00
_cell.angle_beta   90.00
_cell.angle_gamma   90.00
#
_symmetry.space_group_name_H-M   'P 1'
#
loop_
_entity.id
_entity.type
_entity.pdbx_description
1 polymer ?
#
loop_
_entity_poly.entity_id
_entity_poly.type
_entity_poly.pdbx_seq_one_letter_code
_entity_poly.pdbx_strand_id
1 'polypeptide(L)'
;MDPSQAAQIKPYAPWLIIAGVFVLFILLRVTRRELRARVDEIGYRLIGSRGLFIWFWMNAPGVIVHELSHALAVLLLWPWGFRLTNVTLFRIRQVQPRGRDSRSMRSGGRQPLQLGEVQYSRAEGRIMTYVGDGLSGTAPLFGGIAMFSFLYWVATGYNIWDFHLQFLRPGWPWWTLLFAPYLILTVTSELWPSRQDWRGARYFVICVIIAAVVIVILLWLFKLLVFNDTTLQAISSIAMHIDFALLVLLAIDFVFFLAAELLARAVRR
;
A
#
# COMPACT_ATOMS: atom_id res chain seq x y z
N MET A 1 -16.65 26.07 -17.25
CA MET A 1 -16.10 25.33 -18.41
C MET A 1 -16.97 25.65 -19.60
N ASP A 2 -16.39 25.98 -20.75
CA ASP A 2 -17.16 26.20 -21.98
C ASP A 2 -17.88 24.89 -22.37
N PRO A 3 -19.20 24.88 -22.63
CA PRO A 3 -19.95 23.66 -22.95
C PRO A 3 -19.41 22.91 -24.18
N SER A 4 -18.76 23.63 -25.10
CA SER A 4 -18.09 23.04 -26.27
C SER A 4 -16.86 22.20 -25.88
N GLN A 5 -16.07 22.64 -24.90
CA GLN A 5 -14.92 21.91 -24.36
C GLN A 5 -15.36 20.73 -23.49
N ALA A 6 -16.42 20.90 -22.70
CA ALA A 6 -16.99 19.81 -21.90
C ALA A 6 -17.48 18.66 -22.78
N ALA A 7 -18.06 18.95 -23.95
CA ALA A 7 -18.49 17.96 -24.93
C ALA A 7 -17.32 17.19 -25.57
N GLN A 8 -16.17 17.83 -25.77
CA GLN A 8 -14.98 17.20 -26.33
C GLN A 8 -14.25 16.28 -25.34
N ILE A 9 -14.29 16.59 -24.04
CA ILE A 9 -13.62 15.79 -22.99
C ILE A 9 -14.49 14.60 -22.55
N LYS A 10 -15.82 14.72 -22.68
CA LYS A 10 -16.80 13.71 -22.22
C LYS A 10 -16.50 12.26 -22.65
N PRO A 11 -16.04 11.96 -23.89
CA PRO A 11 -15.70 10.60 -24.30
C PRO A 11 -14.43 10.04 -23.62
N TYR A 12 -13.52 10.93 -23.23
CA TYR A 12 -12.23 10.58 -22.63
C TYR A 12 -12.25 10.63 -21.10
N ALA A 13 -13.24 11.27 -20.50
CA ALA A 13 -13.36 11.42 -19.04
C ALA A 13 -13.26 10.08 -18.28
N PRO A 14 -13.91 8.97 -18.70
CA PRO A 14 -13.75 7.68 -18.04
C PRO A 14 -12.30 7.18 -18.01
N TRP A 15 -11.58 7.35 -19.12
CA TRP A 15 -10.18 6.96 -19.25
C TRP A 15 -9.26 7.83 -18.40
N LEU A 16 -9.55 9.13 -18.31
CA LEU A 16 -8.82 10.07 -17.46
C LEU A 16 -8.99 9.73 -15.97
N ILE A 17 -10.20 9.36 -15.54
CA ILE A 17 -10.47 8.91 -14.16
C ILE A 17 -9.71 7.61 -13.89
N ILE A 18 -9.75 6.63 -14.79
CA ILE A 18 -8.98 5.39 -14.63
C ILE A 18 -7.47 5.66 -14.55
N ALA A 19 -6.95 6.57 -15.38
CA ALA A 19 -5.55 6.98 -15.34
C ALA A 19 -5.18 7.72 -14.04
N GLY A 20 -6.11 8.50 -13.48
CA GLY A 20 -6.00 9.18 -12.19
C GLY A 20 -5.55 8.24 -11.08
N VAL A 21 -6.11 7.04 -11.04
CA VAL A 21 -5.81 6.02 -10.02
C VAL A 21 -4.31 5.74 -10.01
N PHE A 22 -3.74 5.44 -11.17
CA PHE A 22 -2.31 5.13 -11.29
C PHE A 22 -1.41 6.31 -10.92
N VAL A 23 -1.78 7.53 -11.34
CA VAL A 23 -1.03 8.75 -11.03
C VAL A 23 -1.02 9.02 -9.53
N LEU A 24 -2.19 8.98 -8.89
CA LEU A 24 -2.33 9.19 -7.45
C LEU A 24 -1.59 8.11 -6.65
N PHE A 25 -1.62 6.85 -7.11
CA PHE A 25 -0.82 5.77 -6.53
C PHE A 25 0.68 6.05 -6.58
N ILE A 26 1.20 6.53 -7.71
CA ILE A 26 2.62 6.89 -7.86
C ILE A 26 2.98 8.05 -6.94
N LEU A 27 2.14 9.08 -6.88
CA LEU A 27 2.35 10.25 -6.03
C LEU A 27 2.41 9.86 -4.56
N LEU A 28 1.43 9.09 -4.07
CA LEU A 28 1.42 8.55 -2.71
C LEU A 28 2.69 7.77 -2.39
N ARG A 29 3.17 6.96 -3.33
CA ARG A 29 4.42 6.20 -3.14
C ARG A 29 5.63 7.10 -2.96
N VAL A 30 5.71 8.18 -3.74
CA VAL A 30 6.82 9.13 -3.67
C VAL A 30 6.75 9.95 -2.38
N THR A 31 5.59 10.51 -2.05
CA THR A 31 5.41 11.32 -0.83
C THR A 31 5.68 10.50 0.43
N ARG A 32 5.23 9.24 0.49
CA ARG A 32 5.51 8.33 1.61
C ARG A 32 6.99 8.04 1.80
N ARG A 33 7.71 7.84 0.70
CA ARG A 33 9.15 7.61 0.75
C ARG A 33 9.90 8.80 1.34
N GLU A 34 9.52 10.01 0.92
CA GLU A 34 10.13 11.25 1.44
C GLU A 34 9.73 11.52 2.89
N LEU A 35 8.46 11.32 3.26
CA LEU A 35 7.99 11.42 4.64
C LEU A 35 8.80 10.51 5.58
N ARG A 36 8.99 9.24 5.19
CA ARG A 36 9.81 8.29 5.94
C ARG A 36 11.24 8.80 6.15
N ALA A 37 11.86 9.32 5.10
CA ALA A 37 13.22 9.86 5.19
C ALA A 37 13.32 11.03 6.18
N ARG A 38 12.29 11.89 6.27
CA ARG A 38 12.25 13.02 7.21
C ARG A 38 12.04 12.57 8.65
N VAL A 39 11.17 11.59 8.90
CA VAL A 39 10.95 11.09 10.26
C VAL A 39 12.16 10.30 10.76
N ASP A 40 12.79 9.49 9.90
CA ASP A 40 14.06 8.82 10.21
C ASP A 40 15.16 9.84 10.58
N GLU A 41 15.21 10.97 9.87
CA GLU A 41 16.15 12.06 10.17
C GLU A 41 15.87 12.70 11.54
N ILE A 42 14.62 13.05 11.85
CA ILE A 42 14.23 13.62 13.14
C ILE A 42 14.61 12.67 14.27
N GLY A 43 14.23 11.40 14.14
CA GLY A 43 14.55 10.38 15.14
C GLY A 43 16.06 10.25 15.35
N TYR A 44 16.84 10.24 14.27
CA TYR A 44 18.30 10.13 14.36
C TYR A 44 18.94 11.35 15.05
N ARG A 45 18.49 12.56 14.75
CA ARG A 45 19.07 13.77 15.34
C ARG A 45 18.69 13.91 16.82
N LEU A 46 17.47 13.57 17.20
CA LEU A 46 17.01 13.70 18.59
C LEU A 46 17.54 12.58 19.49
N ILE A 47 17.57 11.33 18.99
CA ILE A 47 17.71 10.13 19.82
C ILE A 47 18.86 9.22 19.28
N GLY A 48 19.66 9.72 18.34
CA GLY A 48 20.87 9.06 17.84
C GLY A 48 20.57 7.76 17.11
N SER A 49 21.37 6.72 17.38
CA SER A 49 21.17 5.38 16.81
C SER A 49 19.84 4.73 17.21
N ARG A 50 19.21 5.20 18.30
CA ARG A 50 17.90 4.71 18.75
C ARG A 50 16.71 5.33 17.99
N GLY A 51 16.94 6.39 17.21
CA GLY A 51 15.91 7.05 16.41
C GLY A 51 15.15 6.14 15.45
N LEU A 52 15.85 5.13 14.90
CA LEU A 52 15.27 4.12 14.01
C LEU A 52 14.20 3.26 14.70
N PHE A 53 14.25 3.10 16.03
CA PHE A 53 13.23 2.36 16.79
C PHE A 53 11.92 3.14 16.94
N ILE A 54 11.96 4.48 16.87
CA ILE A 54 10.76 5.32 17.00
C ILE A 54 9.88 5.11 15.78
N TRP A 55 10.48 5.19 14.59
CA TRP A 55 9.77 4.91 13.34
C TRP A 55 9.23 3.48 13.28
N PHE A 56 10.00 2.52 13.80
CA PHE A 56 9.57 1.14 13.92
C PHE A 56 8.30 1.00 14.78
N TRP A 57 8.25 1.63 15.95
CA TRP A 57 7.06 1.59 16.81
C TRP A 57 5.88 2.38 16.24
N MET A 58 6.17 3.51 15.60
CA MET A 58 5.14 4.30 14.92
C MET A 58 4.48 3.52 13.79
N ASN A 59 5.21 2.68 13.03
CA ASN A 59 4.62 1.88 11.95
C ASN A 59 4.21 0.46 12.34
N ALA A 60 4.42 0.06 13.60
CA ALA A 60 4.11 -1.28 14.07
C ALA A 60 2.69 -1.75 13.70
N PRO A 61 1.62 -0.93 13.79
CA PRO A 61 0.28 -1.36 13.36
C PRO A 61 0.21 -1.73 11.87
N GLY A 62 0.87 -0.95 11.00
CA GLY A 62 0.96 -1.24 9.58
C GLY A 62 1.72 -2.54 9.28
N VAL A 63 2.84 -2.76 9.97
CA VAL A 63 3.66 -3.98 9.84
C VAL A 63 2.87 -5.21 10.27
N ILE A 64 2.12 -5.11 11.38
CA ILE A 64 1.25 -6.19 11.84
C ILE A 64 0.23 -6.55 10.76
N VAL A 65 -0.44 -5.54 10.18
CA VAL A 65 -1.40 -5.76 9.10
C VAL A 65 -0.73 -6.39 7.87
N HIS A 66 0.46 -5.93 7.50
CA HIS A 66 1.24 -6.47 6.40
C HIS A 66 1.53 -7.97 6.56
N GLU A 67 2.13 -8.36 7.69
CA GLU A 67 2.49 -9.75 7.98
C GLU A 67 1.25 -10.64 8.19
N LEU A 68 0.20 -10.13 8.83
CA LEU A 68 -1.06 -10.87 8.97
C LEU A 68 -1.74 -11.09 7.62
N SER A 69 -1.60 -10.17 6.67
CA SER A 69 -2.13 -10.34 5.32
C SER A 69 -1.44 -11.50 4.60
N HIS A 70 -0.11 -11.60 4.71
CA HIS A 70 0.64 -12.76 4.24
C HIS A 70 0.15 -14.05 4.91
N ALA A 71 0.03 -14.04 6.24
CA ALA A 71 -0.39 -15.23 6.97
C ALA A 71 -1.80 -15.70 6.57
N LEU A 72 -2.73 -14.77 6.39
CA LEU A 72 -4.10 -15.05 5.97
C LEU A 72 -4.13 -15.63 4.54
N ALA A 73 -3.36 -15.07 3.61
CA ALA A 73 -3.26 -15.62 2.26
C ALA A 73 -2.71 -17.05 2.25
N VAL A 74 -1.69 -17.34 3.06
CA VAL A 74 -1.14 -18.69 3.21
C VAL A 74 -2.16 -19.64 3.85
N LEU A 75 -2.95 -19.19 4.82
CA LEU A 75 -4.03 -19.98 5.43
C LEU A 75 -5.15 -20.31 4.44
N LEU A 76 -5.53 -19.37 3.57
CA LEU A 76 -6.49 -19.65 2.50
C LEU A 76 -5.98 -20.73 1.54
N LEU A 77 -4.66 -20.84 1.40
CA LEU A 77 -4.01 -21.85 0.57
C LEU A 77 -3.73 -23.18 1.31
N TRP A 78 -4.19 -23.31 2.55
CA TRP A 78 -4.06 -24.52 3.36
C TRP A 78 -4.59 -25.81 2.69
N PRO A 79 -5.73 -25.79 1.96
CA PRO A 79 -6.22 -26.96 1.23
C PRO A 79 -5.25 -27.46 0.15
N TRP A 80 -4.39 -26.59 -0.36
CA TRP A 80 -3.43 -26.91 -1.42
C TRP A 80 -2.03 -27.24 -0.89
N GLY A 81 -1.89 -27.55 0.40
CA GLY A 81 -0.65 -28.02 1.01
C GLY A 81 0.28 -26.93 1.53
N PHE A 82 -0.13 -25.66 1.52
CA PHE A 82 0.60 -24.61 2.22
C PHE A 82 0.43 -24.76 3.74
N ARG A 83 1.50 -24.51 4.49
CA ARG A 83 1.47 -24.51 5.95
C ARG A 83 2.28 -23.34 6.49
N LEU A 84 1.67 -22.55 7.36
CA LEU A 84 2.38 -21.57 8.16
C LEU A 84 3.35 -22.28 9.10
N THR A 85 4.63 -21.91 9.07
CA THR A 85 5.63 -22.44 9.99
C THR A 85 5.99 -21.42 11.06
N ASN A 86 6.08 -20.15 10.71
CA ASN A 86 6.30 -19.08 11.67
C ASN A 86 5.75 -17.74 11.15
N VAL A 87 5.10 -16.97 12.03
CA VAL A 87 4.69 -15.59 11.76
C VAL A 87 5.49 -14.69 12.69
N THR A 88 6.58 -14.12 12.16
CA THR A 88 7.40 -13.18 12.92
C THR A 88 6.96 -11.76 12.61
N LEU A 89 6.14 -11.17 13.49
CA LEU A 89 5.70 -9.77 13.35
C LEU A 89 6.87 -8.80 13.44
N PHE A 90 7.86 -9.12 14.28
CA PHE A 90 9.00 -8.27 14.55
C PHE A 90 10.28 -9.11 14.62
N ARG A 91 11.26 -8.78 13.77
CA ARG A 91 12.60 -9.38 13.83
C ARG A 91 13.64 -8.28 13.76
N ILE A 92 14.18 -7.86 14.90
CA ILE A 92 15.33 -6.94 14.95
C ILE A 92 16.56 -7.71 14.48
N ARG A 93 16.77 -7.81 13.17
CA ARG A 93 17.99 -8.39 12.60
C ARG A 93 19.01 -7.27 12.43
N GLN A 94 20.15 -7.37 13.11
CA GLN A 94 21.32 -6.57 12.77
C GLN A 94 21.76 -6.99 11.36
N VAL A 95 21.40 -6.21 10.34
CA VAL A 95 21.86 -6.45 8.98
C VAL A 95 23.36 -6.16 8.95
N GLN A 96 24.18 -7.21 9.01
CA GLN A 96 25.59 -7.08 8.66
C GLN A 96 25.67 -6.77 7.16
N PRO A 97 26.29 -5.66 6.75
CA PRO A 97 26.49 -5.39 5.34
C PRO A 97 27.39 -6.48 4.75
N ARG A 98 26.82 -7.33 3.90
CA ARG A 98 27.61 -8.29 3.10
C ARG A 98 28.25 -7.52 1.94
N GLY A 99 29.47 -7.06 2.18
CA GLY A 99 30.40 -6.69 1.12
C GLY A 99 30.76 -7.91 0.28
N ARG A 100 31.07 -7.68 -1.01
CA ARG A 100 31.42 -8.72 -1.99
C ARG A 100 32.75 -9.42 -1.71
N ASP A 101 33.55 -8.90 -0.78
CA ASP A 101 34.80 -9.50 -0.32
C ASP A 101 34.76 -9.76 1.18
N SER A 102 35.34 -10.89 1.57
CA SER A 102 35.42 -11.50 2.90
C SER A 102 36.23 -10.69 3.92
N ARG A 103 35.83 -9.45 4.18
CA ARG A 103 36.19 -8.72 5.40
C ARG A 103 34.95 -8.10 6.00
N SER A 104 34.59 -8.59 7.19
CA SER A 104 33.57 -7.99 8.04
C SER A 104 33.99 -6.55 8.38
N MET A 105 33.53 -5.60 7.58
CA MET A 105 33.62 -4.18 7.93
C MET A 105 32.78 -3.95 9.19
N ARG A 106 33.45 -3.90 10.35
CA ARG A 106 32.97 -3.15 11.51
C ARG A 106 32.91 -1.68 11.12
N SER A 107 31.86 -1.30 10.41
CA SER A 107 31.51 0.10 10.20
C SER A 107 30.44 0.44 11.24
N GLY A 108 30.68 1.48 12.05
CA GLY A 108 29.70 2.12 12.94
C GLY A 108 28.57 2.82 12.17
N GLY A 109 28.20 2.31 11.00
CA GLY A 109 27.22 2.85 10.08
C GLY A 109 25.93 2.05 10.12
N ARG A 110 24.85 2.75 10.50
CA ARG A 110 23.48 2.65 9.97
C ARG A 110 23.06 1.24 9.54
N GLN A 111 22.57 0.46 10.50
CA GLN A 111 21.98 -0.84 10.24
C GLN A 111 20.47 -0.68 9.96
N PRO A 112 19.97 -1.10 8.78
CA PRO A 112 18.53 -1.11 8.53
C PRO A 112 17.85 -2.16 9.40
N LEU A 113 16.81 -1.76 10.13
CA LEU A 113 15.88 -2.66 10.79
C LEU A 113 15.08 -3.39 9.71
N GLN A 114 15.24 -4.70 9.60
CA GLN A 114 14.38 -5.54 8.76
C GLN A 114 13.04 -5.74 9.48
N LEU A 115 11.94 -5.37 8.85
CA LEU A 115 10.59 -5.47 9.41
C LEU A 115 9.96 -6.77 8.91
N GLY A 116 9.37 -7.53 9.84
CA GLY A 116 8.51 -8.69 9.59
C GLY A 116 9.09 -9.84 8.75
N GLU A 117 8.72 -11.09 9.05
CA GLU A 117 8.90 -12.19 8.10
C GLU A 117 7.90 -13.30 8.41
N VAL A 118 6.98 -13.58 7.49
CA VAL A 118 6.20 -14.82 7.48
C VAL A 118 6.99 -15.92 6.77
N GLN A 119 7.24 -17.01 7.49
CA GLN A 119 7.83 -18.23 6.96
C GLN A 119 6.74 -19.31 6.81
N TYR A 120 6.75 -19.99 5.67
CA TYR A 120 5.80 -21.07 5.38
C TYR A 120 6.46 -22.18 4.58
N SER A 121 5.96 -23.41 4.74
CA SER A 121 6.32 -24.53 3.89
C SER A 121 5.38 -24.60 2.68
N ARG A 122 5.95 -25.02 1.54
CA ARG A 122 5.27 -25.08 0.25
C ARG A 122 4.75 -26.49 -0.02
N ALA A 123 3.71 -26.55 -0.83
CA ALA A 123 3.25 -27.80 -1.41
C ALA A 123 4.18 -28.28 -2.53
N GLU A 124 4.22 -29.59 -2.77
CA GLU A 124 4.96 -30.18 -3.88
C GLU A 124 4.26 -29.89 -5.21
N GLY A 125 4.81 -28.97 -6.01
CA GLY A 125 4.33 -28.63 -7.35
C GLY A 125 4.73 -27.22 -7.80
N ARG A 126 5.36 -27.10 -8.99
CA ARG A 126 5.86 -25.81 -9.52
C ARG A 126 4.77 -24.75 -9.68
N ILE A 127 3.62 -25.10 -10.26
CA ILE A 127 2.55 -24.14 -10.58
C ILE A 127 1.90 -23.60 -9.31
N MET A 128 1.50 -24.50 -8.40
CA MET A 128 0.82 -24.11 -7.16
C MET A 128 1.73 -23.27 -6.25
N THR A 129 3.04 -23.54 -6.28
CA THR A 129 4.03 -22.70 -5.60
C THR A 129 4.05 -21.27 -6.17
N TYR A 130 4.03 -21.07 -7.48
CA TYR A 130 4.00 -19.73 -8.07
C TYR A 130 2.70 -18.99 -7.78
N VAL A 131 1.56 -19.68 -7.79
CA VAL A 131 0.27 -19.08 -7.42
C VAL A 131 0.29 -18.66 -5.95
N GLY A 132 0.75 -19.51 -5.05
CA GLY A 132 0.79 -19.18 -3.62
C GLY A 132 1.82 -18.10 -3.26
N ASP A 133 3.01 -18.14 -3.84
CA ASP A 133 4.02 -17.07 -3.68
C ASP A 133 3.51 -15.75 -4.29
N GLY A 134 2.71 -15.81 -5.36
CA GLY A 134 2.03 -14.68 -5.98
C GLY A 134 0.94 -14.04 -5.14
N LEU A 135 0.01 -14.86 -4.65
CA LEU A 135 -1.09 -14.42 -3.79
C LEU A 135 -0.55 -13.90 -2.45
N SER A 136 0.38 -14.62 -1.83
CA SER A 136 1.04 -14.14 -0.61
C SER A 136 1.78 -12.83 -0.87
N GLY A 137 2.60 -12.75 -1.92
CA GLY A 137 3.38 -11.53 -2.23
C GLY A 137 2.53 -10.30 -2.58
N THR A 138 1.27 -10.47 -2.97
CA THR A 138 0.33 -9.36 -3.22
C THR A 138 -0.66 -9.15 -2.07
N ALA A 139 -0.73 -10.07 -1.09
CA ALA A 139 -1.67 -10.02 0.02
C ALA A 139 -1.62 -8.73 0.84
N PRO A 140 -0.46 -8.11 1.11
CA PRO A 140 -0.42 -6.83 1.83
C PRO A 140 -1.20 -5.70 1.15
N LEU A 141 -1.27 -5.69 -0.18
CA LEU A 141 -2.08 -4.70 -0.91
C LEU A 141 -3.55 -4.87 -0.56
N PHE A 142 -4.06 -6.10 -0.62
CA PHE A 142 -5.46 -6.39 -0.33
C PHE A 142 -5.81 -6.16 1.14
N GLY A 143 -4.98 -6.64 2.05
CA GLY A 143 -5.19 -6.46 3.49
C GLY A 143 -5.11 -5.01 3.91
N GLY A 144 -4.20 -4.23 3.32
CA GLY A 144 -4.14 -2.80 3.58
C GLY A 144 -5.30 -2.02 2.97
N ILE A 145 -5.81 -2.36 1.78
CA ILE A 145 -7.03 -1.74 1.22
C ILE A 145 -8.23 -2.02 2.12
N ALA A 146 -8.38 -3.28 2.57
CA ALA A 146 -9.46 -3.67 3.48
C ALA A 146 -9.37 -2.93 4.82
N MET A 147 -8.18 -2.88 5.41
CA MET A 147 -7.95 -2.17 6.68
C MET A 147 -8.13 -0.66 6.53
N PHE A 148 -7.71 -0.08 5.41
CA PHE A 148 -7.95 1.33 5.10
C PHE A 148 -9.46 1.62 5.00
N SER A 149 -10.22 0.77 4.32
CA SER A 149 -11.67 0.91 4.18
C SER A 149 -12.36 0.82 5.55
N PHE A 150 -11.92 -0.11 6.39
CA PHE A 150 -12.39 -0.23 7.77
C PHE A 150 -12.04 0.99 8.62
N LEU A 151 -10.80 1.46 8.58
CA LEU A 151 -10.36 2.62 9.36
C LEU A 151 -11.00 3.92 8.87
N TYR A 152 -11.30 4.03 7.57
CA TYR A 152 -12.09 5.14 7.02
C TYR A 152 -13.47 5.18 7.67
N TRP A 153 -14.14 4.04 7.76
CA TRP A 153 -15.42 3.92 8.44
C TRP A 153 -15.31 4.21 9.95
N VAL A 154 -14.25 3.74 10.62
CA VAL A 154 -14.01 4.09 12.03
C VAL A 154 -13.81 5.59 12.20
N ALA A 155 -13.09 6.24 11.30
CA ALA A 155 -12.80 7.67 11.37
C ALA A 155 -14.05 8.53 11.10
N THR A 156 -14.86 8.16 10.11
CA THR A 156 -15.90 9.04 9.56
C THR A 156 -17.33 8.56 9.82
N GLY A 157 -17.53 7.27 10.10
CA GLY A 157 -18.84 6.62 10.21
C GLY A 157 -19.50 6.31 8.86
N TYR A 158 -18.83 6.60 7.75
CA TYR A 158 -19.28 6.36 6.37
C TYR A 158 -18.50 5.23 5.71
N ASN A 159 -19.11 4.53 4.75
CA ASN A 159 -18.32 3.70 3.86
C ASN A 159 -17.57 4.57 2.85
N ILE A 160 -16.43 4.06 2.40
CA ILE A 160 -15.64 4.68 1.33
C ILE A 160 -16.42 4.80 0.00
N TRP A 161 -17.48 4.01 -0.14
CA TRP A 161 -18.36 3.99 -1.31
C TRP A 161 -19.53 4.97 -1.21
N ASP A 162 -19.73 5.60 -0.04
CA ASP A 162 -20.83 6.53 0.17
C ASP A 162 -20.38 7.94 -0.20
N PHE A 163 -21.15 8.66 -1.01
CA PHE A 163 -20.94 10.10 -1.20
C PHE A 163 -21.48 10.88 -0.01
N HIS A 164 -20.61 11.66 0.63
CA HIS A 164 -20.97 12.51 1.77
C HIS A 164 -20.18 13.82 1.73
N LEU A 165 -20.85 14.91 2.09
CA LEU A 165 -20.23 16.24 2.21
C LEU A 165 -19.75 16.51 3.63
N GLN A 166 -20.29 15.80 4.62
CA GLN A 166 -19.95 15.96 6.02
C GLN A 166 -18.77 15.08 6.37
N PHE A 167 -17.73 15.64 6.99
CA PHE A 167 -16.52 14.90 7.33
C PHE A 167 -16.76 13.74 8.32
N LEU A 168 -17.75 13.88 9.20
CA LEU A 168 -18.10 12.90 10.22
C LEU A 168 -19.62 12.69 10.19
N ARG A 169 -20.07 11.43 10.26
CA ARG A 169 -21.48 11.09 10.33
C ARG A 169 -22.09 11.72 11.58
N PRO A 170 -23.28 12.34 11.49
CA PRO A 170 -23.96 12.89 12.67
C PRO A 170 -24.14 11.83 13.76
N GLY A 171 -23.71 12.16 14.98
CA GLY A 171 -23.73 11.24 16.13
C GLY A 171 -22.57 10.24 16.19
N TRP A 172 -21.63 10.28 15.23
CA TRP A 172 -20.44 9.44 15.29
C TRP A 172 -19.44 9.96 16.33
N PRO A 173 -18.68 9.09 17.01
CA PRO A 173 -17.80 9.54 18.08
C PRO A 173 -16.59 10.28 17.53
N TRP A 174 -16.48 11.58 17.80
CA TRP A 174 -15.37 12.42 17.29
C TRP A 174 -13.98 11.96 17.75
N TRP A 175 -13.90 11.27 18.90
CA TRP A 175 -12.64 10.79 19.48
C TRP A 175 -11.96 9.73 18.61
N THR A 176 -12.66 9.11 17.65
CA THR A 176 -12.04 8.21 16.67
C THR A 176 -10.98 8.90 15.83
N LEU A 177 -11.11 10.22 15.60
CA LEU A 177 -10.15 11.03 14.87
C LEU A 177 -8.81 11.21 15.61
N LEU A 178 -8.73 10.86 16.90
CA LEU A 178 -7.47 10.95 17.65
C LEU A 178 -6.46 9.87 17.24
N PHE A 179 -6.93 8.70 16.82
CA PHE A 179 -6.07 7.56 16.48
C PHE A 179 -6.30 7.01 15.08
N ALA A 180 -7.51 7.11 14.51
CA ALA A 180 -7.81 6.54 13.20
C ALA A 180 -6.93 7.15 12.08
N PRO A 181 -6.70 8.47 12.01
CA PRO A 181 -5.76 9.04 11.03
C PRO A 181 -4.35 8.48 11.18
N TYR A 182 -3.86 8.33 12.43
CA TYR A 182 -2.58 7.70 12.69
C TYR A 182 -2.54 6.25 12.17
N LEU A 183 -3.54 5.43 12.50
CA LEU A 183 -3.60 4.05 12.02
C LEU A 183 -3.69 3.97 10.50
N ILE A 184 -4.50 4.82 9.86
CA ILE A 184 -4.60 4.93 8.40
C ILE A 184 -3.23 5.19 7.80
N LEU A 185 -2.45 6.11 8.37
CA LEU A 185 -1.12 6.42 7.89
C LEU A 185 -0.18 5.23 8.00
N THR A 186 -0.19 4.53 9.14
CA THR A 186 0.70 3.38 9.37
C THR A 186 0.38 2.23 8.42
N VAL A 187 -0.90 1.92 8.25
CA VAL A 187 -1.38 0.88 7.33
C VAL A 187 -1.05 1.22 5.90
N THR A 188 -1.28 2.47 5.48
CA THR A 188 -0.97 2.90 4.11
C THR A 188 0.52 2.99 3.82
N SER A 189 1.37 3.26 4.83
CA SER A 189 2.83 3.22 4.65
C SER A 189 3.39 1.81 4.44
N GLU A 190 2.75 0.79 5.01
CA GLU A 190 3.16 -0.62 4.92
C GLU A 190 2.26 -1.41 3.96
N LEU A 191 1.36 -0.76 3.24
CA LEU A 191 0.44 -1.40 2.29
C LEU A 191 1.17 -2.00 1.08
N TRP A 192 2.34 -1.46 0.77
CA TRP A 192 3.07 -1.80 -0.44
C TRP A 192 3.95 -3.04 -0.25
N PRO A 193 3.89 -4.03 -1.16
CA PRO A 193 4.75 -5.20 -1.07
C PRO A 193 6.21 -4.79 -1.15
N SER A 194 7.04 -5.42 -0.32
CA SER A 194 8.47 -5.19 -0.30
C SER A 194 9.12 -5.65 -1.61
N ARG A 195 10.38 -5.25 -1.83
CA ARG A 195 11.16 -5.74 -2.98
C ARG A 195 11.27 -7.28 -2.99
N GLN A 196 11.23 -7.92 -1.83
CA GLN A 196 11.29 -9.37 -1.70
C GLN A 196 9.97 -10.01 -2.14
N ASP A 197 8.85 -9.42 -1.74
CA ASP A 197 7.51 -9.90 -2.09
C ASP A 197 7.27 -9.80 -3.59
N TRP A 198 7.66 -8.68 -4.21
CA TRP A 198 7.60 -8.54 -5.67
C TRP A 198 8.47 -9.57 -6.41
N ARG A 199 9.63 -9.95 -5.87
CA ARG A 199 10.47 -11.00 -6.47
C ARG A 199 9.80 -12.37 -6.37
N GLY A 200 9.14 -12.68 -5.26
CA GLY A 200 8.37 -13.91 -5.08
C GLY A 200 7.16 -13.96 -6.01
N ALA A 201 6.41 -12.85 -6.10
CA ALA A 201 5.20 -12.76 -6.89
C ALA A 201 5.40 -12.49 -8.39
N ARG A 202 6.62 -12.20 -8.85
CA ARG A 202 6.88 -11.70 -10.21
C ARG A 202 6.25 -12.54 -11.32
N TYR A 203 6.36 -13.86 -11.24
CA TYR A 203 5.85 -14.74 -12.30
C TYR A 203 4.33 -14.77 -12.30
N PHE A 204 3.72 -14.81 -11.12
CA PHE A 204 2.27 -14.72 -10.99
C PHE A 204 1.75 -13.39 -11.53
N VAL A 205 2.36 -12.27 -11.12
CA VAL A 205 1.97 -10.93 -11.58
C VAL A 205 2.14 -10.78 -13.09
N ILE A 206 3.24 -11.26 -13.66
CA ILE A 206 3.46 -11.26 -15.11
C ILE A 206 2.36 -12.07 -15.80
N CYS A 207 2.04 -13.28 -15.33
CA CYS A 207 0.96 -14.09 -15.89
C CYS A 207 -0.40 -13.38 -15.80
N VAL A 208 -0.71 -12.74 -14.66
CA VAL A 208 -1.95 -11.97 -14.47
C VAL A 208 -2.00 -10.76 -15.41
N ILE A 209 -0.89 -10.04 -15.58
CA ILE A 209 -0.81 -8.91 -16.53
C ILE A 209 -1.02 -9.39 -17.96
N ILE A 210 -0.35 -10.48 -18.36
CA ILE A 210 -0.53 -11.06 -19.70
C ILE A 210 -1.98 -11.48 -19.89
N ALA A 211 -2.58 -12.17 -18.92
CA ALA A 211 -3.99 -12.56 -18.98
C ALA A 211 -4.91 -11.34 -19.09
N ALA A 212 -4.67 -10.28 -18.31
CA ALA A 212 -5.43 -9.04 -18.37
C ALA A 212 -5.30 -8.36 -19.74
N VAL A 213 -4.10 -8.26 -20.29
CA VAL A 213 -3.86 -7.72 -21.64
C VAL A 213 -4.58 -8.54 -22.69
N VAL A 214 -4.51 -9.87 -22.61
CA VAL A 214 -5.24 -10.77 -23.51
C VAL A 214 -6.75 -10.56 -23.38
N ILE A 215 -7.30 -10.48 -22.17
CA ILE A 215 -8.72 -10.19 -21.94
C ILE A 215 -9.11 -8.85 -22.57
N VAL A 216 -8.33 -7.80 -22.36
CA VAL A 216 -8.57 -6.48 -22.96
C VAL A 216 -8.52 -6.55 -24.48
N ILE A 217 -7.54 -7.23 -25.08
CA ILE A 217 -7.45 -7.42 -26.53
C ILE A 217 -8.65 -8.21 -27.05
N LEU A 218 -9.06 -9.28 -26.37
CA LEU A 218 -10.22 -10.08 -26.76
C LEU A 218 -11.50 -9.25 -26.68
N LEU A 219 -11.74 -8.55 -25.57
CA LEU A 219 -12.88 -7.65 -25.41
C LEU A 219 -12.89 -6.56 -26.50
N TRP A 220 -11.73 -6.07 -26.92
CA TRP A 220 -11.60 -5.12 -28.03
C TRP A 220 -11.94 -5.76 -29.38
N LEU A 221 -11.36 -6.91 -29.69
CA LEU A 221 -11.59 -7.66 -30.94
C LEU A 221 -13.05 -8.10 -31.09
N PHE A 222 -13.69 -8.51 -30.00
CA PHE A 222 -15.12 -8.87 -29.96
C PHE A 222 -16.05 -7.66 -29.87
N LYS A 223 -15.53 -6.42 -29.95
CA LYS A 223 -16.27 -5.15 -29.84
C LYS A 223 -17.07 -4.98 -28.55
N LEU A 224 -16.82 -5.82 -27.53
CA LEU A 224 -17.42 -5.72 -26.20
C LEU A 224 -16.86 -4.52 -25.41
N LEU A 225 -15.60 -4.15 -25.65
CA LEU A 225 -14.96 -2.95 -25.08
C LEU A 225 -15.34 -1.66 -25.82
N VAL A 226 -15.73 -1.75 -27.09
CA VAL A 226 -15.92 -0.56 -27.95
C VAL A 226 -17.33 0.02 -27.83
N PHE A 227 -18.33 -0.72 -27.30
CA PHE A 227 -19.70 -0.21 -27.19
C PHE A 227 -20.49 -0.75 -25.98
N ASN A 228 -19.84 -0.93 -24.82
CA ASN A 228 -20.62 -1.08 -23.59
C ASN A 228 -20.35 0.10 -22.65
N ASP A 229 -21.04 1.21 -22.93
CA ASP A 229 -21.04 2.41 -22.08
C ASP A 229 -21.31 2.05 -20.61
N THR A 230 -22.13 1.02 -20.35
CA THR A 230 -22.42 0.59 -18.98
C THR A 230 -21.20 0.01 -18.27
N THR A 231 -20.38 -0.79 -18.96
CA THR A 231 -19.14 -1.34 -18.38
C THR A 231 -18.10 -0.25 -18.16
N LEU A 232 -17.92 0.65 -19.13
CA LEU A 232 -16.96 1.75 -19.01
C LEU A 232 -17.38 2.73 -17.90
N GLN A 233 -18.67 3.05 -17.80
CA GLN A 233 -19.23 3.87 -16.72
C GLN A 233 -19.12 3.19 -15.36
N ALA A 234 -19.36 1.87 -15.28
CA ALA A 234 -19.19 1.12 -14.04
C ALA A 234 -17.74 1.15 -13.56
N ILE A 235 -16.78 0.86 -14.45
CA ILE A 235 -15.34 0.92 -14.13
C ILE A 235 -14.94 2.35 -13.75
N SER A 236 -15.40 3.35 -14.49
CA SER A 236 -15.13 4.76 -14.17
C SER A 236 -15.73 5.19 -12.84
N SER A 237 -16.92 4.69 -12.47
CA SER A 237 -17.54 4.95 -11.17
C SER A 237 -16.69 4.37 -10.05
N ILE A 238 -16.25 3.12 -10.19
CA ILE A 238 -15.33 2.49 -9.23
C ILE A 238 -14.03 3.29 -9.12
N ALA A 239 -13.43 3.66 -10.25
CA ALA A 239 -12.20 4.43 -10.30
C ALA A 239 -12.36 5.81 -9.63
N MET A 240 -13.50 6.47 -9.77
CA MET A 240 -13.78 7.76 -9.12
C MET A 240 -13.75 7.67 -7.59
N HIS A 241 -14.31 6.60 -7.01
CA HIS A 241 -14.27 6.38 -5.55
C HIS A 241 -12.84 6.09 -5.08
N ILE A 242 -12.08 5.31 -5.87
CA ILE A 242 -10.68 5.02 -5.59
C ILE A 242 -9.85 6.31 -5.66
N ASP A 243 -10.02 7.12 -6.70
CA ASP A 243 -9.33 8.41 -6.87
C ASP A 243 -9.61 9.36 -5.72
N PHE A 244 -10.88 9.48 -5.32
CA PHE A 244 -11.24 10.31 -4.18
C PHE A 244 -10.50 9.87 -2.91
N ALA A 245 -10.50 8.56 -2.63
CA ALA A 245 -9.82 8.03 -1.47
C ALA A 245 -8.29 8.21 -1.53
N LEU A 246 -7.66 7.99 -2.69
CA LEU A 246 -6.23 8.22 -2.89
C LEU A 246 -5.88 9.71 -2.77
N LEU A 247 -6.77 10.61 -3.21
CA LEU A 247 -6.57 12.05 -3.09
C LEU A 247 -6.68 12.51 -1.64
N VAL A 248 -7.65 12.00 -0.87
CA VAL A 248 -7.75 12.23 0.57
C VAL A 248 -6.48 11.75 1.28
N LEU A 249 -6.02 10.53 0.97
CA LEU A 249 -4.77 10.01 1.50
C LEU A 249 -3.57 10.89 1.14
N LEU A 250 -3.51 11.38 -0.10
CA LEU A 250 -2.42 12.23 -0.56
C LEU A 250 -2.43 13.58 0.16
N ALA A 251 -3.61 14.15 0.41
CA ALA A 251 -3.75 15.38 1.17
C ALA A 251 -3.27 15.20 2.62
N ILE A 252 -3.67 14.10 3.28
CA ILE A 252 -3.20 13.77 4.62
C ILE A 252 -1.67 13.58 4.61
N ASP A 253 -1.13 12.79 3.68
CA ASP A 253 0.32 12.57 3.52
C ASP A 253 1.09 13.86 3.37
N PHE A 254 0.54 14.81 2.60
CA PHE A 254 1.17 16.09 2.36
C PHE A 254 1.20 16.95 3.63
N VAL A 255 0.13 16.94 4.43
CA VAL A 255 0.10 17.63 5.74
C VAL A 255 1.17 17.06 6.68
N PHE A 256 1.28 15.74 6.78
CA PHE A 256 2.32 15.10 7.60
C PHE A 256 3.73 15.36 7.07
N PHE A 257 3.91 15.34 5.75
CA PHE A 257 5.17 15.67 5.12
C PHE A 257 5.59 17.11 5.47
N LEU A 258 4.68 18.07 5.40
CA LEU A 258 4.95 19.46 5.78
C LEU A 258 5.34 19.57 7.27
N ALA A 259 4.58 18.92 8.16
CA ALA A 259 4.87 18.91 9.59
C ALA A 259 6.25 18.27 9.89
N ALA A 260 6.55 17.14 9.26
CA ALA A 260 7.84 16.47 9.40
C ALA A 260 8.99 17.30 8.80
N GLU A 261 8.80 17.98 7.67
CA GLU A 261 9.81 18.87 7.10
C GLU A 261 10.09 20.07 8.01
N LEU A 262 9.06 20.68 8.60
CA LEU A 262 9.20 21.79 9.55
C LEU A 262 9.95 21.35 10.81
N LEU A 263 9.58 20.20 11.38
CA LEU A 263 10.27 19.62 12.53
C LEU A 263 11.72 19.25 12.19
N ALA A 264 11.95 18.60 11.05
CA ALA A 264 13.29 18.26 10.59
C ALA A 264 14.16 19.52 10.52
N ARG A 265 13.66 20.59 9.88
CA ARG A 265 14.36 21.89 9.81
C ARG A 265 14.63 22.51 11.18
N ALA A 266 13.67 22.44 12.10
CA ALA A 266 13.86 22.93 13.47
C ALA A 266 14.97 22.17 14.19
N VAL A 267 15.04 20.85 14.01
CA VAL A 267 16.08 19.99 14.58
C VAL A 267 17.42 20.08 13.80
N ARG A 268 17.43 20.68 12.60
CA ARG A 268 18.68 20.98 11.89
C ARG A 268 19.39 22.24 12.39
N ARG A 269 18.66 23.14 13.02
CA ARG A 269 19.19 24.34 13.66
C ARG A 269 19.72 23.99 15.05
#